data_AF-A0A840NXS3-F1
#
_entry.id   AF-A0A840NXS3-F1
#
_cell.length_a   1.000
_cell.length_b   1.000
_cell.length_c   1.000
_cell.angle_alpha   90.00
_cell.angle_beta   90.00
_cell.angle_gamma   90.00
#
_symmetry.space_group_name_H-M   'P 1'
#
loop_
_entity.id
_entity.type
_entity.pdbx_description
1 polymer ?
#
loop_
_entity_poly.entity_id
_entity_poly.type
_entity_poly.pdbx_seq_one_letter_code
_entity_poly.pdbx_strand_id
1 'polypeptide(L)'
;MDRSQHILDMLVTEFGRSISRDPAAFRRKFRKMAASPFAFYRGSACLFYADMTGAFADEAYLDEQTSRVWIHGDLHAENFGTYMNASGVLVFNVNDFDEAYVGPYTWDLKRLAASLALIGYAKALSDHAITALVREFAQAYLDELTGLAEGGDDAMGALTLATTTGVLHRVLQRARLNTRVALLDLETTIENFDRRFGVMEGRFPVDAATRRLVEAAFADYVTTLPAVSEVGHEIKDVALRTGVGIGSAGLPSYNLLLEGHTQALENDVILYMKQAQTPAVARHIDDERVRSYFRHQGHRTAESQRALQAYADPWLGYTELNGVGQLVAEVSPYSADLDWDEVNEPEEFTSVVRYLGVAVARMHSVADDESSHDLVNFSTEDAIAAVIGDDHAGFARTLVDFAHAYGARARADHQLFVDLFRNERLVPGL
;
A
#
# COMPACT_ATOMS: atom_id res chain seq x y z
N MET A 1 -28.66 -8.30 11.02
CA MET A 1 -28.87 -7.52 9.78
C MET A 1 -28.63 -8.43 8.59
N ASP A 2 -29.34 -8.22 7.47
CA ASP A 2 -29.00 -8.86 6.20
C ASP A 2 -27.56 -8.49 5.81
N ARG A 3 -26.69 -9.47 5.52
CA ARG A 3 -25.29 -9.23 5.16
C ARG A 3 -25.17 -8.36 3.92
N SER A 4 -26.11 -8.48 2.98
CA SER A 4 -26.17 -7.65 1.77
C SER A 4 -26.34 -6.17 2.12
N GLN A 5 -27.21 -5.87 3.08
CA GLN A 5 -27.43 -4.49 3.56
C GLN A 5 -26.18 -3.96 4.25
N HIS A 6 -25.50 -4.78 5.05
CA HIS A 6 -24.25 -4.36 5.69
C HIS A 6 -23.15 -4.02 4.67
N ILE A 7 -22.95 -4.84 3.63
CA ILE A 7 -22.01 -4.54 2.53
C ILE A 7 -22.37 -3.22 1.86
N LEU A 8 -23.65 -3.02 1.56
CA LEU A 8 -24.16 -1.79 0.95
C LEU A 8 -23.84 -0.56 1.82
N ASP A 9 -24.19 -0.62 3.10
CA ASP A 9 -23.99 0.49 4.04
C ASP A 9 -22.50 0.85 4.16
N MET A 10 -21.62 -0.14 4.23
CA MET A 10 -20.17 0.08 4.29
C MET A 10 -19.63 0.72 3.02
N LEU A 11 -20.00 0.21 1.84
CA LEU A 11 -19.53 0.76 0.55
C LEU A 11 -20.09 2.16 0.29
N VAL A 12 -21.33 2.44 0.68
CA VAL A 12 -21.93 3.79 0.56
C VAL A 12 -21.25 4.76 1.53
N THR A 13 -20.95 4.33 2.75
CA THR A 13 -20.23 5.14 3.73
C THR A 13 -18.82 5.47 3.26
N GLU A 14 -18.11 4.49 2.69
CA GLU A 14 -16.75 4.68 2.19
C GLU A 14 -16.72 5.53 0.92
N PHE A 15 -17.57 5.21 -0.05
CA PHE A 15 -17.43 5.71 -1.41
C PHE A 15 -18.52 6.71 -1.84
N GLY A 16 -19.56 6.96 -1.06
CA GLY A 16 -20.73 7.74 -1.48
C GLY A 16 -20.41 9.15 -2.01
N ARG A 17 -19.44 9.85 -1.40
CA ARG A 17 -18.97 11.16 -1.89
C ARG A 17 -18.26 11.05 -3.23
N SER A 18 -17.36 10.07 -3.36
CA SER A 18 -16.55 9.85 -4.56
C SER A 18 -17.40 9.33 -5.72
N ILE A 19 -18.40 8.49 -5.43
CA ILE A 19 -19.47 8.09 -6.35
C ILE A 19 -20.21 9.30 -6.90
N SER A 20 -20.61 10.23 -6.03
CA SER A 20 -21.36 11.43 -6.44
C SER A 20 -20.52 12.34 -7.34
N ARG A 21 -19.19 12.36 -7.15
CA ARG A 21 -18.27 13.17 -7.94
C ARG A 21 -17.97 12.58 -9.32
N ASP A 22 -17.72 11.28 -9.41
CA ASP A 22 -17.46 10.60 -10.68
C ASP A 22 -18.11 9.20 -10.74
N PRO A 23 -19.41 9.13 -11.10
CA PRO A 23 -20.11 7.86 -11.21
C PRO A 23 -19.48 6.91 -12.23
N ALA A 24 -18.88 7.44 -13.30
CA ALA A 24 -18.28 6.61 -14.36
C ALA A 24 -16.98 5.93 -13.90
N ALA A 25 -16.14 6.62 -13.11
CA ALA A 25 -14.99 6.00 -12.47
C ALA A 25 -15.42 4.92 -11.48
N PHE A 26 -16.46 5.15 -10.69
CA PHE A 26 -16.96 4.15 -9.75
C PHE A 26 -17.59 2.94 -10.43
N ARG A 27 -18.26 3.10 -11.57
CA ARG A 27 -18.67 1.96 -12.42
C ARG A 27 -17.50 1.09 -12.82
N ARG A 28 -16.40 1.70 -13.28
CA ARG A 28 -15.18 0.96 -13.66
C ARG A 28 -14.57 0.28 -12.44
N LYS A 29 -14.51 0.96 -11.29
CA LYS A 29 -14.02 0.39 -10.02
C LYS A 29 -14.84 -0.83 -9.60
N PHE A 30 -16.17 -0.73 -9.56
CA PHE A 30 -17.05 -1.83 -9.17
C PHE A 30 -17.01 -3.00 -10.14
N ARG A 31 -16.83 -2.74 -11.45
CA ARG A 31 -16.57 -3.82 -12.42
C ARG A 31 -15.24 -4.54 -12.15
N LYS A 32 -14.17 -3.82 -11.79
CA LYS A 32 -12.91 -4.44 -11.38
C LYS A 32 -13.09 -5.28 -10.11
N MET A 33 -13.78 -4.74 -9.09
CA MET A 33 -14.10 -5.48 -7.87
C MET A 33 -14.95 -6.72 -8.13
N ALA A 34 -15.89 -6.66 -9.09
CA ALA A 34 -16.74 -7.79 -9.45
C ALA A 34 -15.98 -8.94 -10.14
N ALA A 35 -14.78 -8.70 -10.68
CA ALA A 35 -14.04 -9.68 -11.46
C ALA A 35 -13.60 -10.92 -10.66
N SER A 36 -13.27 -10.76 -9.37
CA SER A 36 -12.89 -11.88 -8.51
C SER A 36 -13.08 -11.56 -7.02
N PRO A 37 -13.18 -12.58 -6.15
CA PRO A 37 -13.19 -12.39 -4.70
C PRO A 37 -11.97 -11.61 -4.18
N PHE A 38 -10.79 -11.85 -4.75
CA PHE A 38 -9.57 -11.12 -4.38
C PHE A 38 -9.67 -9.63 -4.77
N ALA A 39 -10.13 -9.33 -5.98
CA ALA A 39 -10.32 -7.94 -6.44
C ALA A 39 -11.38 -7.20 -5.60
N PHE A 40 -12.44 -7.89 -5.17
CA PHE A 40 -13.41 -7.36 -4.23
C PHE A 40 -12.78 -7.09 -2.86
N TYR A 41 -12.04 -8.06 -2.31
CA TYR A 41 -11.40 -7.96 -1.01
C TYR A 41 -10.46 -6.76 -0.91
N ARG A 42 -9.56 -6.55 -1.89
CA ARG A 42 -8.71 -5.35 -1.95
C ARG A 42 -9.51 -4.06 -2.13
N GLY A 43 -10.62 -4.10 -2.87
CA GLY A 43 -11.47 -2.93 -3.11
C GLY A 43 -12.42 -2.56 -1.97
N SER A 44 -12.47 -3.37 -0.90
CA SER A 44 -13.45 -3.26 0.20
C SER A 44 -12.80 -3.28 1.59
N ALA A 45 -11.62 -2.67 1.73
CA ALA A 45 -10.92 -2.47 3.00
C ALA A 45 -11.82 -2.06 4.18
N CYS A 46 -12.77 -1.16 3.93
CA CYS A 46 -13.75 -0.72 4.93
C CYS A 46 -14.58 -1.87 5.52
N LEU A 47 -14.97 -2.85 4.72
CA LEU A 47 -15.73 -4.02 5.18
C LEU A 47 -14.87 -4.90 6.09
N PHE A 48 -13.58 -5.06 5.76
CA PHE A 48 -12.63 -5.80 6.59
C PHE A 48 -12.49 -5.18 7.98
N TYR A 49 -12.24 -3.88 8.08
CA TYR A 49 -12.08 -3.24 9.40
C TYR A 49 -13.38 -3.17 10.22
N ALA A 50 -14.53 -3.05 9.56
CA ALA A 50 -15.83 -3.18 10.23
C ALA A 50 -16.03 -4.58 10.83
N ASP A 51 -15.61 -5.63 10.11
CA ASP A 51 -15.66 -6.98 10.62
C ASP A 51 -14.64 -7.23 11.75
N MET A 52 -13.44 -6.60 11.70
CA MET A 52 -12.40 -6.73 12.73
C MET A 52 -12.80 -6.10 14.06
N THR A 53 -13.73 -5.14 14.05
CA THR A 53 -14.31 -4.56 15.27
C THR A 53 -15.66 -5.17 15.64
N GLY A 54 -16.11 -6.19 14.89
CA GLY A 54 -17.40 -6.84 15.06
C GLY A 54 -17.27 -8.36 15.11
N ALA A 55 -17.71 -9.02 14.04
CA ALA A 55 -17.85 -10.48 13.99
C ALA A 55 -16.52 -11.25 14.10
N PHE A 56 -15.40 -10.58 13.82
CA PHE A 56 -14.05 -11.13 13.87
C PHE A 56 -13.16 -10.38 14.87
N ALA A 57 -13.76 -9.64 15.82
CA ALA A 57 -13.03 -9.03 16.91
C ALA A 57 -12.31 -10.11 17.74
N ASP A 58 -11.02 -9.91 17.92
CA ASP A 58 -10.13 -10.85 18.60
C ASP A 58 -8.91 -10.09 19.11
N GLU A 59 -8.76 -10.10 20.43
CA GLU A 59 -7.71 -9.41 21.19
C GLU A 59 -6.53 -10.35 21.52
N ALA A 60 -6.52 -11.58 20.98
CA ALA A 60 -5.39 -12.48 21.16
C ALA A 60 -4.09 -11.86 20.60
N TYR A 61 -3.02 -12.01 21.37
CA TYR A 61 -1.70 -11.44 21.08
C TYR A 61 -1.73 -9.91 20.90
N LEU A 62 -2.60 -9.22 21.64
CA LEU A 62 -2.63 -7.77 21.72
C LEU A 62 -2.54 -7.30 23.18
N ASP A 63 -1.85 -6.20 23.36
CA ASP A 63 -1.75 -5.44 24.61
C ASP A 63 -1.79 -3.94 24.29
N GLU A 64 -1.47 -3.09 25.28
CA GLU A 64 -1.50 -1.65 25.11
C GLU A 64 -0.53 -1.14 24.02
N GLN A 65 0.65 -1.76 23.90
CA GLN A 65 1.67 -1.34 22.94
C GLN A 65 1.35 -1.90 21.55
N THR A 66 1.11 -3.20 21.46
CA THR A 66 0.89 -3.93 20.20
C THR A 66 -0.45 -3.60 19.53
N SER A 67 -1.38 -2.97 20.26
CA SER A 67 -2.58 -2.34 19.69
C SER A 67 -2.31 -0.98 19.01
N ARG A 68 -1.10 -0.43 19.15
CA ARG A 68 -0.68 0.88 18.64
C ARG A 68 0.66 0.78 17.91
N VAL A 69 0.67 -0.04 16.87
CA VAL A 69 1.81 -0.25 15.99
C VAL A 69 1.52 0.43 14.65
N TRP A 70 2.56 0.93 13.96
CA TRP A 70 2.38 1.34 12.58
C TRP A 70 2.01 0.12 11.73
N ILE A 71 0.87 0.23 11.05
CA ILE A 71 0.35 -0.80 10.14
C ILE A 71 0.18 -0.22 8.74
N HIS A 72 0.36 -1.08 7.75
CA HIS A 72 0.18 -0.78 6.34
C HIS A 72 -1.29 -0.47 6.00
N GLY A 73 -2.25 -1.11 6.66
CA GLY A 73 -3.67 -0.78 6.50
C GLY A 73 -4.34 -1.35 5.25
N ASP A 74 -3.59 -1.67 4.19
CA ASP A 74 -4.06 -2.46 3.03
C ASP A 74 -3.19 -3.67 2.71
N LEU A 75 -2.63 -4.31 3.74
CA LEU A 75 -1.68 -5.40 3.53
C LEU A 75 -2.37 -6.64 2.90
N HIS A 76 -2.09 -6.87 1.62
CA HIS A 76 -2.54 -8.03 0.87
C HIS A 76 -1.46 -8.53 -0.08
N ALA A 77 -1.57 -9.77 -0.54
CA ALA A 77 -0.52 -10.45 -1.30
C ALA A 77 -0.11 -9.76 -2.62
N GLU A 78 -0.98 -8.96 -3.25
CA GLU A 78 -0.64 -8.14 -4.44
C GLU A 78 -0.01 -6.76 -4.08
N ASN A 79 0.18 -6.43 -2.80
CA ASN A 79 0.67 -5.11 -2.38
C ASN A 79 2.16 -5.10 -2.06
N PHE A 80 2.92 -5.86 -2.83
CA PHE A 80 4.36 -5.98 -2.69
C PHE A 80 5.03 -5.78 -4.04
N GLY A 81 6.20 -5.16 -4.02
CA GLY A 81 6.97 -4.95 -5.23
C GLY A 81 8.34 -4.38 -4.91
N THR A 82 8.95 -3.79 -5.93
CA THR A 82 10.32 -3.29 -5.84
C THR A 82 10.38 -1.78 -5.78
N TYR A 83 11.36 -1.26 -5.05
CA TYR A 83 11.77 0.13 -5.12
C TYR A 83 13.30 0.22 -5.04
N MET A 84 13.85 1.38 -5.38
CA MET A 84 15.24 1.70 -5.13
C MET A 84 15.33 2.51 -3.85
N ASN A 85 16.08 2.01 -2.88
CA ASN A 85 16.28 2.72 -1.62
C ASN A 85 17.23 3.92 -1.78
N ALA A 86 17.33 4.76 -0.76
CA ALA A 86 18.18 5.95 -0.76
C ALA A 86 19.68 5.67 -1.04
N SER A 87 20.15 4.44 -0.80
CA SER A 87 21.52 3.99 -1.08
C SER A 87 21.72 3.42 -2.49
N GLY A 88 20.70 3.47 -3.36
CA GLY A 88 20.76 2.96 -4.73
C GLY A 88 20.64 1.44 -4.85
N VAL A 89 20.15 0.75 -3.82
CA VAL A 89 19.95 -0.70 -3.80
C VAL A 89 18.49 -1.03 -4.12
N LEU A 90 18.28 -1.99 -5.03
CA LEU A 90 16.95 -2.53 -5.30
C LEU A 90 16.50 -3.44 -4.15
N VAL A 91 15.36 -3.10 -3.57
CA VAL A 91 14.75 -3.79 -2.45
C VAL A 91 13.34 -4.23 -2.84
N PHE A 92 12.94 -5.43 -2.42
CA PHE A 92 11.56 -5.88 -2.47
C PHE A 92 10.90 -5.64 -1.11
N ASN A 93 9.75 -4.96 -1.08
CA ASN A 93 9.01 -4.71 0.15
C ASN A 93 7.52 -4.44 -0.14
N VAL A 94 6.77 -4.12 0.90
CA VAL A 94 5.39 -3.63 0.81
C VAL A 94 5.36 -2.29 0.07
N ASN A 95 4.35 -2.10 -0.78
CA ASN A 95 4.12 -0.90 -1.58
C ASN A 95 2.78 -0.21 -1.20
N ASP A 96 2.56 1.03 -1.63
CA ASP A 96 1.29 1.77 -1.52
C ASP A 96 0.73 1.97 -0.09
N PHE A 97 1.29 2.95 0.61
CA PHE A 97 0.97 3.27 2.01
C PHE A 97 -0.28 4.19 2.17
N ASP A 98 -1.16 4.27 1.17
CA ASP A 98 -2.33 5.14 1.21
C ASP A 98 -3.28 4.81 2.39
N GLU A 99 -3.32 3.56 2.84
CA GLU A 99 -4.14 3.09 3.95
C GLU A 99 -3.39 3.04 5.30
N ALA A 100 -2.10 3.38 5.31
CA ALA A 100 -1.23 3.19 6.47
C ALA A 100 -1.61 4.10 7.65
N TYR A 101 -1.59 3.51 8.85
CA TYR A 101 -2.05 4.15 10.08
C TYR A 101 -1.44 3.49 11.33
N VAL A 102 -1.79 3.98 12.53
CA VAL A 102 -1.46 3.28 13.77
C VAL A 102 -2.65 2.45 14.23
N GLY A 103 -2.41 1.19 14.55
CA GLY A 103 -3.43 0.25 15.01
C GLY A 103 -2.86 -1.12 15.40
N PRO A 104 -3.72 -2.13 15.59
CA PRO A 104 -3.29 -3.47 15.96
C PRO A 104 -2.51 -4.15 14.84
N TYR A 105 -1.26 -4.56 15.10
CA TYR A 105 -0.43 -5.23 14.10
C TYR A 105 -1.06 -6.53 13.56
N THR A 106 -1.86 -7.21 14.39
CA THR A 106 -2.55 -8.45 14.00
C THR A 106 -3.54 -8.21 12.87
N TRP A 107 -4.06 -6.99 12.67
CA TRP A 107 -4.97 -6.68 11.57
C TRP A 107 -4.29 -6.79 10.22
N ASP A 108 -3.04 -6.33 10.08
CA ASP A 108 -2.26 -6.48 8.86
C ASP A 108 -1.97 -7.97 8.57
N LEU A 109 -1.56 -8.73 9.59
CA LEU A 109 -1.27 -10.15 9.45
C LEU A 109 -2.52 -10.96 9.06
N LYS A 110 -3.65 -10.69 9.71
CA LYS A 110 -4.95 -11.27 9.39
C LYS A 110 -5.37 -10.89 7.97
N ARG A 111 -5.16 -9.63 7.57
CA ARG A 111 -5.51 -9.14 6.24
C ARG A 111 -4.72 -9.85 5.14
N LEU A 112 -3.42 -10.02 5.33
CA LEU A 112 -2.55 -10.76 4.42
C LEU A 112 -2.91 -12.25 4.38
N ALA A 113 -3.12 -12.88 5.53
CA ALA A 113 -3.49 -14.29 5.64
C ALA A 113 -4.79 -14.61 4.89
N ALA A 114 -5.83 -13.78 5.03
CA ALA A 114 -7.06 -13.92 4.25
C ALA A 114 -6.83 -13.74 2.74
N SER A 115 -5.94 -12.82 2.34
CA SER A 115 -5.58 -12.64 0.93
C SER A 115 -4.85 -13.87 0.35
N LEU A 116 -3.98 -14.53 1.13
CA LEU A 116 -3.32 -15.77 0.75
C LEU A 116 -4.34 -16.91 0.55
N ALA A 117 -5.36 -17.00 1.42
CA ALA A 117 -6.45 -17.94 1.21
C ALA A 117 -7.23 -17.67 -0.09
N LEU A 118 -7.51 -16.39 -0.40
CA LEU A 118 -8.19 -16.01 -1.64
C LEU A 118 -7.36 -16.34 -2.90
N ILE A 119 -6.05 -16.11 -2.87
CA ILE A 119 -5.14 -16.54 -3.94
C ILE A 119 -5.13 -18.06 -4.05
N GLY A 120 -5.04 -18.77 -2.92
CA GLY A 120 -5.07 -20.23 -2.92
C GLY A 120 -6.34 -20.79 -3.54
N TYR A 121 -7.51 -20.22 -3.23
CA TYR A 121 -8.76 -20.58 -3.89
C TYR A 121 -8.75 -20.28 -5.40
N ALA A 122 -8.23 -19.13 -5.82
CA ALA A 122 -8.13 -18.76 -7.23
C ALA A 122 -7.18 -19.67 -8.03
N LYS A 123 -6.11 -20.15 -7.39
CA LYS A 123 -5.13 -21.09 -7.93
C LYS A 123 -5.53 -22.57 -7.73
N ALA A 124 -6.75 -22.84 -7.27
CA ALA A 124 -7.28 -24.17 -7.01
C ALA A 124 -6.43 -25.02 -6.03
N LEU A 125 -5.76 -24.36 -5.08
CA LEU A 125 -5.05 -25.05 -3.99
C LEU A 125 -6.06 -25.67 -3.01
N SER A 126 -5.69 -26.82 -2.45
CA SER A 126 -6.50 -27.46 -1.38
C SER A 126 -6.45 -26.65 -0.08
N ASP A 127 -7.45 -26.82 0.79
CA ASP A 127 -7.45 -26.19 2.12
C ASP A 127 -6.21 -26.59 2.96
N HIS A 128 -5.66 -27.79 2.72
CA HIS A 128 -4.41 -28.24 3.34
C HIS A 128 -3.20 -27.43 2.84
N ALA A 129 -3.12 -27.19 1.52
CA ALA A 129 -2.07 -26.37 0.93
C ALA A 129 -2.18 -24.91 1.40
N ILE A 130 -3.39 -24.34 1.46
CA ILE A 130 -3.63 -22.99 2.01
C ILE A 130 -3.18 -22.93 3.48
N THR A 131 -3.51 -23.94 4.28
CA THR A 131 -3.05 -24.05 5.67
C THR A 131 -1.53 -24.06 5.77
N ALA A 132 -0.86 -24.82 4.91
CA ALA A 132 0.60 -24.87 4.89
C ALA A 132 1.21 -23.52 4.52
N LEU A 133 0.66 -22.81 3.53
CA LEU A 133 1.15 -21.49 3.12
C LEU A 133 0.97 -20.44 4.22
N VAL A 134 -0.20 -20.36 4.86
CA VAL A 134 -0.42 -19.38 5.93
C VAL A 134 0.43 -19.71 7.16
N ARG A 135 0.70 -21.00 7.43
CA ARG A 135 1.66 -21.40 8.46
C ARG A 135 3.09 -21.00 8.12
N GLU A 136 3.52 -21.19 6.87
CA GLU A 136 4.83 -20.74 6.39
C GLU A 136 4.98 -19.22 6.53
N PHE A 137 3.94 -18.45 6.16
CA PHE A 137 3.89 -17.01 6.37
C PHE A 137 4.10 -16.64 7.84
N ALA A 138 3.32 -17.26 8.74
CA ALA A 138 3.39 -16.99 10.16
C ALA A 138 4.76 -17.35 10.75
N GLN A 139 5.33 -18.48 10.34
CA GLN A 139 6.65 -18.91 10.79
C GLN A 139 7.74 -17.95 10.31
N ALA A 140 7.73 -17.58 9.02
CA ALA A 140 8.72 -16.65 8.47
C ALA A 140 8.63 -15.25 9.11
N TYR A 141 7.41 -14.80 9.44
CA TYR A 141 7.21 -13.56 10.20
C TYR A 141 7.82 -13.67 11.60
N LEU A 142 7.55 -14.76 12.33
CA LEU A 142 8.07 -14.98 13.69
C LEU A 142 9.59 -15.12 13.72
N ASP A 143 10.16 -15.91 12.80
CA ASP A 143 11.60 -16.14 12.72
C ASP A 143 12.34 -14.82 12.49
N GLU A 144 11.86 -14.00 11.55
CA GLU A 144 12.45 -12.70 11.26
C GLU A 144 12.27 -11.72 12.42
N LEU A 145 11.07 -11.66 13.02
CA LEU A 145 10.79 -10.79 14.16
C LEU A 145 11.69 -11.12 15.36
N THR A 146 11.86 -12.42 15.66
CA THR A 146 12.73 -12.89 16.75
C THR A 146 14.18 -12.53 16.46
N GLY A 147 14.66 -12.77 15.23
CA GLY A 147 16.02 -12.39 14.83
C GLY A 147 16.29 -10.88 14.93
N LEU A 148 15.28 -10.04 14.68
CA LEU A 148 15.37 -8.59 14.86
C LEU A 148 15.44 -8.21 16.35
N ALA A 149 14.54 -8.75 17.17
CA ALA A 149 14.50 -8.51 18.63
C ALA A 149 15.79 -8.98 19.35
N GLU A 150 16.45 -10.03 18.86
CA GLU A 150 17.70 -10.55 19.44
C GLU A 150 18.97 -9.79 19.01
N GLY A 151 18.84 -8.70 18.23
CA GLY A 151 19.96 -7.85 17.85
C GLY A 151 20.64 -8.21 16.53
N GLY A 152 19.97 -8.94 15.64
CA GLY A 152 20.18 -8.84 14.19
C GLY A 152 21.17 -9.80 13.52
N ASP A 153 21.88 -10.67 14.26
CA ASP A 153 22.78 -11.65 13.62
C ASP A 153 22.03 -12.72 12.80
N ASP A 154 20.81 -13.08 13.23
CA ASP A 154 19.99 -14.12 12.59
C ASP A 154 18.89 -13.56 11.65
N ALA A 155 18.68 -12.24 11.62
CA ALA A 155 17.66 -11.59 10.78
C ALA A 155 18.10 -11.50 9.30
N MET A 156 17.18 -11.70 8.35
CA MET A 156 17.51 -11.85 6.94
C MET A 156 17.82 -10.54 6.18
N GLY A 157 18.49 -9.53 6.73
CA GLY A 157 18.79 -8.25 6.00
C GLY A 157 17.72 -7.69 5.04
N ALA A 158 18.06 -6.73 4.17
CA ALA A 158 17.10 -6.28 3.15
C ALA A 158 16.86 -7.39 2.09
N LEU A 159 15.62 -7.52 1.60
CA LEU A 159 15.28 -8.40 0.48
C LEU A 159 15.80 -7.81 -0.84
N THR A 160 16.97 -8.26 -1.26
CA THR A 160 17.73 -7.73 -2.41
C THR A 160 18.09 -8.85 -3.38
N LEU A 161 18.76 -8.52 -4.48
CA LEU A 161 19.31 -9.51 -5.40
C LEU A 161 20.29 -10.49 -4.73
N ALA A 162 20.91 -10.12 -3.60
CA ALA A 162 21.86 -10.97 -2.90
C ALA A 162 21.20 -11.95 -1.91
N THR A 163 20.03 -11.60 -1.37
CA THR A 163 19.33 -12.35 -0.31
C THR A 163 18.10 -13.10 -0.82
N THR A 164 17.69 -12.85 -2.07
CA THR A 164 16.52 -13.48 -2.67
C THR A 164 16.88 -14.53 -3.72
N THR A 165 16.01 -15.53 -3.85
CA THR A 165 16.07 -16.57 -4.89
C THR A 165 14.68 -16.77 -5.53
N GLY A 166 14.57 -17.66 -6.53
CA GLY A 166 13.28 -18.05 -7.10
C GLY A 166 12.52 -16.90 -7.79
N VAL A 167 11.20 -16.88 -7.61
CA VAL A 167 10.29 -15.88 -8.20
C VAL A 167 10.71 -14.47 -7.82
N LEU A 168 10.99 -14.23 -6.53
CA LEU A 168 11.27 -12.89 -6.03
C LEU A 168 12.55 -12.30 -6.61
N HIS A 169 13.58 -13.14 -6.74
CA HIS A 169 14.82 -12.76 -7.41
C HIS A 169 14.56 -12.34 -8.86
N ARG A 170 13.65 -13.03 -9.57
CA ARG A 170 13.27 -12.66 -10.95
C ARG A 170 12.55 -11.31 -10.99
N VAL A 171 11.68 -11.00 -10.02
CA VAL A 171 11.04 -9.68 -9.91
C VAL A 171 12.10 -8.58 -9.77
N LEU A 172 13.08 -8.75 -8.87
CA LEU A 172 14.20 -7.81 -8.70
C LEU A 172 15.09 -7.70 -9.94
N GLN A 173 15.33 -8.82 -10.65
CA GLN A 173 16.05 -8.79 -11.91
C GLN A 173 15.31 -8.00 -12.99
N ARG A 174 13.98 -8.14 -13.09
CA ARG A 174 13.14 -7.36 -14.02
C ARG A 174 13.15 -5.88 -13.66
N ALA A 175 12.98 -5.54 -12.38
CA ALA A 175 13.08 -4.17 -11.88
C ALA A 175 14.41 -3.51 -12.27
N ARG A 176 15.52 -4.26 -12.20
CA ARG A 176 16.87 -3.80 -12.61
C ARG A 176 16.98 -3.47 -14.10
N LEU A 177 16.12 -4.03 -14.96
CA LEU A 177 16.11 -3.72 -16.39
C LEU A 177 15.35 -2.44 -16.69
N ASN A 178 14.55 -1.91 -15.76
CA ASN A 178 13.85 -0.67 -15.95
C ASN A 178 14.82 0.52 -15.88
N THR A 179 14.52 1.57 -16.63
CA THR A 179 15.36 2.77 -16.69
C THR A 179 14.51 4.03 -16.63
N ARG A 180 15.08 5.09 -16.08
CA ARG A 180 14.49 6.43 -16.11
C ARG A 180 14.20 6.90 -17.53
N VAL A 181 15.11 6.63 -18.47
CA VAL A 181 14.93 6.95 -19.89
C VAL A 181 13.67 6.30 -20.46
N ALA A 182 13.48 5.00 -20.22
CA ALA A 182 12.29 4.29 -20.71
C ALA A 182 11.00 4.83 -20.07
N LEU A 183 11.02 5.17 -18.78
CA LEU A 183 9.88 5.83 -18.11
C LEU A 183 9.59 7.19 -18.77
N LEU A 184 10.60 8.03 -18.95
CA LEU A 184 10.44 9.35 -19.55
C LEU A 184 9.94 9.26 -20.98
N ASP A 185 10.45 8.33 -21.79
CA ASP A 185 10.01 8.15 -23.18
C ASP A 185 8.56 7.62 -23.28
N LEU A 186 8.09 6.89 -22.27
CA LEU A 186 6.70 6.48 -22.16
C LEU A 186 5.77 7.63 -21.79
N GLU A 187 6.20 8.49 -20.86
CA GLU A 187 5.36 9.51 -20.24
C GLU A 187 5.46 10.90 -20.90
N THR A 188 6.50 11.14 -21.71
CA THR A 188 6.84 12.47 -22.25
C THR A 188 7.15 12.45 -23.75
N THR A 189 7.08 13.61 -24.38
CA THR A 189 7.50 13.89 -25.75
C THR A 189 8.54 15.03 -25.74
N ILE A 190 9.35 15.13 -26.80
CA ILE A 190 10.25 16.27 -27.02
C ILE A 190 9.54 17.33 -27.84
N GLU A 191 9.37 18.52 -27.26
CA GLU A 191 8.74 19.67 -27.89
C GLU A 191 9.60 20.91 -27.66
N ASN A 192 9.93 21.66 -28.72
CA ASN A 192 10.79 22.85 -28.65
C ASN A 192 12.11 22.61 -27.88
N PHE A 193 12.76 21.47 -28.14
CA PHE A 193 14.03 21.05 -27.53
C PHE A 193 13.97 20.73 -26.02
N ASP A 194 12.77 20.55 -25.46
CA ASP A 194 12.56 20.22 -24.04
C ASP A 194 11.53 19.10 -23.87
N ARG A 195 11.50 18.43 -22.71
CA ARG A 195 10.49 17.39 -22.40
C ARG A 195 9.17 18.03 -21.96
N ARG A 196 8.07 17.48 -22.47
CA ARG A 196 6.68 17.82 -22.09
C ARG A 196 5.89 16.54 -21.91
N PHE A 197 4.86 16.55 -21.08
CA PHE A 197 4.04 15.35 -20.92
C PHE A 197 3.35 14.98 -22.24
N GLY A 198 3.44 13.71 -22.62
CA GLY A 198 2.80 13.20 -23.83
C GLY A 198 1.28 13.11 -23.67
N VAL A 199 0.54 13.24 -24.78
CA VAL A 199 -0.92 13.04 -24.77
C VAL A 199 -1.25 11.56 -24.64
N MET A 200 -1.94 11.18 -23.56
CA MET A 200 -2.36 9.79 -23.32
C MET A 200 -3.72 9.75 -22.59
N GLU A 201 -4.41 8.61 -22.65
CA GLU A 201 -5.71 8.44 -21.98
C GLU A 201 -5.60 8.76 -20.48
N GLY A 202 -6.51 9.61 -19.99
CA GLY A 202 -6.54 10.02 -18.58
C GLY A 202 -5.47 11.04 -18.20
N ARG A 203 -4.69 11.59 -19.15
CA ARG A 203 -3.78 12.72 -18.93
C ARG A 203 -4.32 13.95 -19.67
N PHE A 204 -4.41 15.07 -18.97
CA PHE A 204 -4.96 16.31 -19.50
C PHE A 204 -4.05 17.50 -19.20
N PRO A 205 -3.93 18.46 -20.12
CA PRO A 205 -3.24 19.72 -19.82
C PRO A 205 -3.98 20.47 -18.71
N VAL A 206 -3.24 21.23 -17.92
CA VAL A 206 -3.81 22.14 -16.92
C VAL A 206 -3.88 23.57 -17.46
N ASP A 207 -4.89 24.33 -17.05
CA ASP A 207 -4.94 25.76 -17.36
C ASP A 207 -3.92 26.56 -16.52
N ALA A 208 -3.69 27.81 -16.91
CA ALA A 208 -2.70 28.66 -16.24
C ALA A 208 -3.03 28.95 -14.77
N ALA A 209 -4.31 28.92 -14.38
CA ALA A 209 -4.71 29.13 -12.99
C ALA A 209 -4.37 27.91 -12.12
N THR A 210 -4.72 26.72 -12.60
CA THR A 210 -4.40 25.44 -11.98
C THR A 210 -2.90 25.23 -11.88
N ARG A 211 -2.16 25.54 -12.96
CA ARG A 211 -0.69 25.46 -12.96
C ARG A 211 -0.08 26.28 -11.82
N ARG A 212 -0.48 27.55 -11.65
CA ARG A 212 0.02 28.40 -10.57
C ARG A 212 -0.28 27.84 -9.18
N LEU A 213 -1.45 27.24 -8.99
CA LEU A 213 -1.81 26.62 -7.71
C LEU A 213 -0.94 25.39 -7.40
N VAL A 214 -0.70 24.55 -8.41
CA VAL A 214 0.17 23.37 -8.28
C VAL A 214 1.62 23.76 -8.05
N GLU A 215 2.13 24.78 -8.77
CA GLU A 215 3.49 25.30 -8.58
C GLU A 215 3.68 25.92 -7.19
N ALA A 216 2.68 26.64 -6.67
CA ALA A 216 2.71 27.16 -5.29
C ALA A 216 2.73 26.02 -4.26
N ALA A 217 1.86 25.02 -4.42
CA ALA A 217 1.84 23.85 -3.54
C ALA A 217 3.15 23.04 -3.61
N PHE A 218 3.80 22.98 -4.78
CA PHE A 218 5.12 22.37 -4.92
C PHE A 218 6.21 23.15 -4.16
N ALA A 219 6.18 24.49 -4.21
CA ALA A 219 7.12 25.31 -3.44
C ALA A 219 6.98 25.07 -1.92
N ASP A 220 5.74 24.93 -1.42
CA ASP A 220 5.48 24.57 -0.02
C ASP A 220 5.97 23.14 0.29
N TYR A 221 5.71 22.18 -0.62
CA TYR A 221 6.18 20.79 -0.50
C TYR A 221 7.69 20.69 -0.31
N VAL A 222 8.48 21.46 -1.06
CA VAL A 222 9.95 21.43 -0.97
C VAL A 222 10.43 21.72 0.46
N THR A 223 9.68 22.53 1.23
CA THR A 223 10.00 22.82 2.64
C THR A 223 9.72 21.65 3.60
N THR A 224 9.04 20.60 3.13
CA THR A 224 8.68 19.40 3.91
C THR A 224 9.63 18.22 3.72
N LEU A 225 10.61 18.34 2.81
CA LEU A 225 11.59 17.30 2.55
C LEU A 225 12.65 17.22 3.67
N PRO A 226 13.03 16.01 4.11
CA PRO A 226 13.95 15.83 5.24
C PRO A 226 15.39 16.25 4.93
N ALA A 227 15.77 16.36 3.65
CA ALA A 227 17.06 16.85 3.20
C ALA A 227 16.89 17.84 2.04
N VAL A 228 17.80 18.82 1.95
CA VAL A 228 17.88 19.71 0.78
C VAL A 228 18.37 18.88 -0.39
N SER A 229 17.45 18.49 -1.28
CA SER A 229 17.79 17.83 -2.53
C SER A 229 18.68 18.76 -3.37
N GLU A 230 19.81 18.26 -3.87
CA GLU A 230 20.64 18.97 -4.87
C GLU A 230 20.00 18.93 -6.27
N VAL A 231 18.83 18.29 -6.42
CA VAL A 231 18.13 18.17 -7.70
C VAL A 231 17.40 19.47 -8.03
N GLY A 232 17.39 19.84 -9.32
CA GLY A 232 16.67 20.99 -9.80
C GLY A 232 15.19 20.97 -9.40
N HIS A 233 14.72 22.04 -8.78
CA HIS A 233 13.30 22.25 -8.47
C HIS A 233 12.56 22.99 -9.62
N GLU A 234 13.14 22.99 -10.82
CA GLU A 234 12.56 23.65 -11.98
C GLU A 234 11.48 22.77 -12.60
N ILE A 235 10.24 23.24 -12.54
CA ILE A 235 9.09 22.58 -13.16
C ILE A 235 9.08 22.88 -14.67
N LYS A 236 9.38 21.86 -15.47
CA LYS A 236 9.21 21.90 -16.92
C LYS A 236 7.75 21.93 -17.28
N ASP A 237 6.96 20.97 -16.80
CA ASP A 237 5.57 20.80 -17.20
C ASP A 237 4.67 20.25 -16.09
N VAL A 238 3.36 20.49 -16.20
CA VAL A 238 2.34 20.01 -15.26
C VAL A 238 1.17 19.42 -16.03
N ALA A 239 0.74 18.23 -15.63
CA ALA A 239 -0.43 17.58 -16.23
C ALA A 239 -1.39 17.05 -15.14
N LEU A 240 -2.68 17.14 -15.41
CA LEU A 240 -3.71 16.47 -14.61
C LEU A 240 -3.79 15.00 -15.04
N ARG A 241 -3.80 14.11 -14.07
CA ARG A 241 -4.05 12.68 -14.23
C ARG A 241 -5.36 12.31 -13.55
N THR A 242 -6.24 11.63 -14.27
CA THR A 242 -7.52 11.12 -13.75
C THR A 242 -7.62 9.61 -13.96
N GLY A 243 -8.25 8.90 -13.02
CA GLY A 243 -8.61 7.49 -13.20
C GLY A 243 -7.50 6.48 -12.93
N VAL A 244 -6.48 6.84 -12.13
CA VAL A 244 -5.41 5.92 -11.73
C VAL A 244 -5.87 5.02 -10.57
N GLY A 245 -5.75 3.70 -10.74
CA GLY A 245 -5.95 2.72 -9.68
C GLY A 245 -7.41 2.47 -9.22
N ILE A 246 -7.57 1.48 -8.32
CA ILE A 246 -8.84 1.14 -7.66
C ILE A 246 -9.04 2.02 -6.41
N GLY A 247 -7.97 2.37 -5.69
CA GLY A 247 -8.00 3.19 -4.47
C GLY A 247 -8.39 4.65 -4.71
N SER A 248 -7.84 5.28 -5.75
CA SER A 248 -7.96 6.73 -6.01
C SER A 248 -9.04 7.11 -7.04
N ALA A 249 -10.05 6.26 -7.24
CA ALA A 249 -11.07 6.46 -8.28
C ALA A 249 -11.76 7.84 -8.15
N GLY A 250 -11.62 8.66 -9.21
CA GLY A 250 -12.26 9.96 -9.35
C GLY A 250 -11.55 11.12 -8.64
N LEU A 251 -10.40 10.92 -8.00
CA LEU A 251 -9.60 11.99 -7.38
C LEU A 251 -8.63 12.62 -8.40
N PRO A 252 -8.39 13.94 -8.34
CA PRO A 252 -7.34 14.56 -9.14
C PRO A 252 -5.97 14.15 -8.60
N SER A 253 -5.05 13.86 -9.52
CA SER A 253 -3.62 13.74 -9.24
C SER A 253 -2.87 14.57 -10.28
N TYR A 254 -1.86 15.34 -9.86
CA TYR A 254 -1.07 16.16 -10.77
C TYR A 254 0.30 15.53 -10.95
N ASN A 255 0.73 15.34 -12.19
CA ASN A 255 2.12 15.03 -12.46
C ASN A 255 2.92 16.31 -12.71
N LEU A 256 4.10 16.40 -12.10
CA LEU A 256 5.06 17.47 -12.32
C LEU A 256 6.30 16.85 -12.96
N LEU A 257 6.74 17.42 -14.09
CA LEU A 257 7.99 17.07 -14.74
C LEU A 257 9.05 18.08 -14.31
N LEU A 258 10.10 17.62 -13.65
CA LEU A 258 11.20 18.43 -13.15
C LEU A 258 12.46 18.25 -13.99
N GLU A 259 13.21 19.33 -14.18
CA GLU A 259 14.61 19.26 -14.61
C GLU A 259 15.39 18.43 -13.60
N GLY A 260 16.18 17.48 -14.08
CA GLY A 260 17.01 16.67 -13.20
C GLY A 260 18.25 17.40 -12.66
N HIS A 261 19.20 16.64 -12.13
CA HIS A 261 20.46 17.13 -11.56
C HIS A 261 21.44 17.68 -12.63
N THR A 262 21.24 17.36 -13.91
CA THR A 262 21.94 18.00 -15.04
C THR A 262 20.95 18.41 -16.13
N GLN A 263 21.38 19.26 -17.05
CA GLN A 263 20.56 19.67 -18.22
C GLN A 263 20.28 18.54 -19.24
N ALA A 264 20.77 17.32 -19.00
CA ALA A 264 20.51 16.19 -19.87
C ALA A 264 19.08 15.65 -19.67
N LEU A 265 18.25 15.65 -20.71
CA LEU A 265 16.84 15.25 -20.60
C LEU A 265 16.59 13.82 -20.11
N GLU A 266 17.60 12.94 -20.08
CA GLU A 266 17.50 11.57 -19.57
C GLU A 266 17.42 11.46 -18.05
N ASN A 267 17.76 12.54 -17.34
CA ASN A 267 17.78 12.55 -15.88
C ASN A 267 16.61 13.33 -15.24
N ASP A 268 15.64 13.77 -16.05
CA ASP A 268 14.41 14.40 -15.59
C ASP A 268 13.61 13.49 -14.65
N VAL A 269 12.87 14.14 -13.73
CA VAL A 269 12.12 13.46 -12.67
C VAL A 269 10.63 13.72 -12.86
N ILE A 270 9.81 12.68 -12.70
CA ILE A 270 8.37 12.81 -12.68
C ILE A 270 7.90 12.63 -11.24
N LEU A 271 7.28 13.65 -10.68
CA LEU A 271 6.58 13.54 -9.41
C LEU A 271 5.08 13.36 -9.65
N TYR A 272 4.40 12.75 -8.69
CA TYR A 272 2.95 12.86 -8.55
C TYR A 272 2.61 13.64 -7.29
N MET A 273 1.58 14.47 -7.37
CA MET A 273 0.93 15.17 -6.27
C MET A 273 -0.52 14.67 -6.22
N LYS A 274 -0.81 13.74 -5.32
CA LYS A 274 -2.11 13.06 -5.24
C LYS A 274 -2.86 13.42 -3.97
N GLN A 275 -4.17 13.56 -4.08
CA GLN A 275 -5.03 13.80 -2.91
C GLN A 275 -5.13 12.54 -2.05
N ALA A 276 -4.47 12.54 -0.89
CA ALA A 276 -4.55 11.45 0.07
C ALA A 276 -5.97 11.34 0.68
N GLN A 277 -6.46 10.12 0.86
CA GLN A 277 -7.77 9.85 1.44
C GLN A 277 -7.67 9.55 2.95
N THR A 278 -8.82 9.51 3.62
CA THR A 278 -8.88 8.97 5.00
C THR A 278 -8.82 7.45 4.90
N PRO A 279 -7.91 6.78 5.63
CA PRO A 279 -7.80 5.34 5.54
C PRO A 279 -9.02 4.67 6.18
N ALA A 280 -9.44 3.53 5.63
CA ALA A 280 -10.52 2.70 6.13
C ALA A 280 -10.35 2.39 7.62
N VAL A 281 -9.13 2.05 8.03
CA VAL A 281 -8.81 1.68 9.42
C VAL A 281 -9.03 2.81 10.42
N ALA A 282 -8.84 4.09 10.04
CA ALA A 282 -8.99 5.21 10.96
C ALA A 282 -10.41 5.39 11.51
N ARG A 283 -11.43 4.80 10.88
CA ARG A 283 -12.82 4.81 11.39
C ARG A 283 -13.04 3.87 12.58
N HIS A 284 -12.08 2.99 12.82
CA HIS A 284 -12.14 1.93 13.82
C HIS A 284 -11.09 2.11 14.93
N ILE A 285 -10.30 3.19 14.88
CA ILE A 285 -9.31 3.56 15.87
C ILE A 285 -9.82 4.80 16.62
N ASP A 286 -10.15 4.61 17.90
CA ASP A 286 -10.67 5.67 18.77
C ASP A 286 -9.60 6.40 19.60
N ASP A 287 -8.32 6.05 19.42
CA ASP A 287 -7.21 6.70 20.13
C ASP A 287 -7.04 8.16 19.66
N GLU A 288 -7.36 9.11 20.55
CA GLU A 288 -7.28 10.54 20.27
C GLU A 288 -5.84 11.01 19.98
N ARG A 289 -4.82 10.34 20.53
CA ARG A 289 -3.42 10.68 20.24
C ARG A 289 -3.12 10.45 18.76
N VAL A 290 -3.58 9.32 18.22
CA VAL A 290 -3.42 8.96 16.80
C VAL A 290 -4.26 9.88 15.92
N ARG A 291 -5.51 10.15 16.30
CA ARG A 291 -6.44 10.96 15.51
C ARG A 291 -5.99 12.43 15.39
N SER A 292 -5.39 12.98 16.44
CA SER A 292 -4.95 14.39 16.48
C SER A 292 -3.50 14.61 16.03
N TYR A 293 -2.72 13.54 15.81
CA TYR A 293 -1.31 13.65 15.40
C TYR A 293 -1.14 14.24 13.99
N PHE A 294 -2.01 13.88 13.05
CA PHE A 294 -1.84 14.23 11.64
C PHE A 294 -2.49 15.57 11.29
N ARG A 295 -1.73 16.47 10.64
CA ARG A 295 -2.23 17.75 10.12
C ARG A 295 -3.33 17.57 9.07
N HIS A 296 -3.11 16.64 8.15
CA HIS A 296 -4.03 16.27 7.07
C HIS A 296 -3.60 14.91 6.49
N GLN A 297 -4.39 14.36 5.56
CA GLN A 297 -4.15 13.02 5.02
C GLN A 297 -2.85 12.88 4.23
N GLY A 298 -2.40 13.92 3.52
CA GLY A 298 -1.09 13.91 2.85
C GLY A 298 0.10 13.74 3.81
N HIS A 299 0.08 14.49 4.92
CA HIS A 299 1.06 14.38 6.01
C HIS A 299 1.01 12.98 6.64
N ARG A 300 -0.20 12.45 6.90
CA ARG A 300 -0.36 11.08 7.39
C ARG A 300 0.33 10.08 6.49
N THR A 301 0.01 10.05 5.20
CA THR A 301 0.56 9.05 4.29
C THR A 301 2.09 9.14 4.21
N ALA A 302 2.65 10.36 4.14
CA ALA A 302 4.11 10.55 4.10
C ALA A 302 4.79 10.07 5.38
N GLU A 303 4.27 10.44 6.56
CA GLU A 303 4.82 10.02 7.85
C GLU A 303 4.67 8.52 8.08
N SER A 304 3.50 7.95 7.78
CA SER A 304 3.28 6.49 7.88
C SER A 304 4.25 5.72 6.99
N GLN A 305 4.48 6.18 5.76
CA GLN A 305 5.41 5.51 4.85
C GLN A 305 6.86 5.60 5.35
N ARG A 306 7.29 6.75 5.89
CA ARG A 306 8.61 6.88 6.51
C ARG A 306 8.78 5.97 7.73
N ALA A 307 7.72 5.78 8.51
CA ALA A 307 7.71 4.89 9.67
C ALA A 307 7.79 3.39 9.32
N LEU A 308 7.25 3.00 8.16
CA LEU A 308 7.10 1.59 7.74
C LEU A 308 8.16 1.15 6.72
N GLN A 309 8.86 2.09 6.08
CA GLN A 309 9.80 1.80 5.00
C GLN A 309 11.19 2.34 5.34
N ALA A 310 12.10 1.42 5.64
CA ALA A 310 13.52 1.75 5.78
C ALA A 310 14.02 2.39 4.47
N TYR A 311 14.65 3.56 4.57
CA TYR A 311 15.17 4.35 3.45
C TYR A 311 14.09 4.73 2.41
N ALA A 312 13.08 5.49 2.84
CA ALA A 312 12.05 6.03 1.95
C ALA A 312 12.62 6.90 0.80
N ASP A 313 11.82 7.05 -0.26
CA ASP A 313 12.14 7.91 -1.41
C ASP A 313 12.51 9.33 -0.95
N PRO A 314 13.65 9.91 -1.38
CA PRO A 314 14.03 11.28 -1.09
C PRO A 314 12.97 12.34 -1.47
N TRP A 315 12.12 12.04 -2.46
CA TRP A 315 11.02 12.89 -2.88
C TRP A 315 9.72 12.67 -2.09
N LEU A 316 9.68 11.72 -1.17
CA LEU A 316 8.50 11.49 -0.36
C LEU A 316 8.27 12.69 0.58
N GLY A 317 7.13 13.34 0.43
CA GLY A 317 6.69 14.44 1.28
C GLY A 317 5.22 14.77 1.07
N TYR A 318 4.81 15.95 1.50
CA TYR A 318 3.41 16.33 1.48
C TYR A 318 3.24 17.83 1.26
N THR A 319 2.04 18.24 0.88
CA THR A 319 1.65 19.67 0.78
C THR A 319 0.15 19.81 0.92
N GLU A 320 -0.36 21.04 0.81
CA GLU A 320 -1.78 21.31 0.69
C GLU A 320 -2.09 22.00 -0.65
N LEU A 321 -3.18 21.57 -1.28
CA LEU A 321 -3.70 22.21 -2.48
C LEU A 321 -5.17 22.56 -2.23
N ASN A 322 -5.50 23.85 -2.27
CA ASN A 322 -6.84 24.36 -1.94
C ASN A 322 -7.36 23.90 -0.56
N GLY A 323 -6.47 23.85 0.44
CA GLY A 323 -6.80 23.40 1.81
C GLY A 323 -7.00 21.90 1.93
N VAL A 324 -6.60 21.11 0.92
CA VAL A 324 -6.69 19.65 0.94
C VAL A 324 -5.29 19.06 0.89
N GLY A 325 -4.96 18.24 1.88
CA GLY A 325 -3.67 17.55 1.97
C GLY A 325 -3.37 16.65 0.77
N GLN A 326 -2.16 16.77 0.24
CA GLN A 326 -1.62 16.01 -0.88
C GLN A 326 -0.40 15.21 -0.41
N LEU A 327 -0.25 13.98 -0.93
CA LEU A 327 1.01 13.24 -0.91
C LEU A 327 1.80 13.60 -2.16
N VAL A 328 3.10 13.83 -2.02
CA VAL A 328 4.02 14.05 -3.14
C VAL A 328 5.15 13.02 -3.07
N ALA A 329 5.42 12.34 -4.18
CA ALA A 329 6.54 11.41 -4.29
C ALA A 329 6.92 11.18 -5.77
N GLU A 330 8.04 10.50 -6.01
CA GLU A 330 8.49 10.17 -7.34
C GLU A 330 7.66 9.05 -7.97
N VAL A 331 7.41 9.15 -9.28
CA VAL A 331 7.06 7.99 -10.11
C VAL A 331 8.33 7.18 -10.31
N SER A 332 8.55 6.18 -9.46
CA SER A 332 9.78 5.39 -9.49
C SER A 332 9.94 4.66 -10.84
N PRO A 333 11.09 4.78 -11.52
CA PRO A 333 11.37 3.99 -12.72
C PRO A 333 11.64 2.52 -12.39
N TYR A 334 11.87 2.17 -11.12
CA TYR A 334 12.30 0.83 -10.71
C TYR A 334 11.19 0.00 -10.05
N SER A 335 9.94 0.43 -10.18
CA SER A 335 8.78 -0.31 -9.66
C SER A 335 8.49 -1.55 -10.51
N ALA A 336 8.43 -2.70 -9.87
CA ALA A 336 7.89 -3.94 -10.41
C ALA A 336 7.09 -4.65 -9.32
N ASP A 337 5.85 -4.99 -9.63
CA ASP A 337 4.98 -5.71 -8.70
C ASP A 337 5.20 -7.22 -8.78
N LEU A 338 4.88 -7.92 -7.69
CA LEU A 338 4.79 -9.37 -7.69
C LEU A 338 3.55 -9.82 -8.48
N ASP A 339 3.77 -10.49 -9.61
CA ASP A 339 2.69 -11.09 -10.40
C ASP A 339 2.41 -12.53 -9.95
N TRP A 340 1.26 -12.73 -9.29
CA TRP A 340 0.82 -14.04 -8.85
C TRP A 340 0.40 -14.97 -9.98
N ASP A 341 0.12 -14.47 -11.20
CA ASP A 341 -0.16 -15.32 -12.35
C ASP A 341 1.07 -16.15 -12.76
N GLU A 342 2.28 -15.66 -12.45
CA GLU A 342 3.54 -16.35 -12.71
C GLU A 342 3.95 -17.36 -11.63
N VAL A 343 3.29 -17.36 -10.47
CA VAL A 343 3.54 -18.30 -9.37
C VAL A 343 2.61 -19.50 -9.50
N ASN A 344 3.16 -20.68 -9.78
CA ASN A 344 2.36 -21.85 -10.11
C ASN A 344 2.78 -23.13 -9.40
N GLU A 345 4.06 -23.29 -9.07
CA GLU A 345 4.53 -24.51 -8.39
C GLU A 345 4.48 -24.38 -6.85
N PRO A 346 4.17 -25.44 -6.10
CA PRO A 346 4.09 -25.40 -4.62
C PRO A 346 5.32 -24.81 -3.93
N GLU A 347 6.51 -25.11 -4.43
CA GLU A 347 7.77 -24.58 -3.90
C GLU A 347 7.91 -23.09 -4.17
N GLU A 348 7.39 -22.60 -5.31
CA GLU A 348 7.37 -21.17 -5.62
C GLU A 348 6.42 -20.43 -4.67
N PHE A 349 5.22 -20.95 -4.43
CA PHE A 349 4.29 -20.38 -3.44
C PHE A 349 4.93 -20.29 -2.06
N THR A 350 5.53 -21.38 -1.59
CA THR A 350 6.17 -21.46 -0.27
C THR A 350 7.31 -20.44 -0.17
N SER A 351 8.17 -20.37 -1.19
CA SER A 351 9.29 -19.43 -1.23
C SER A 351 8.83 -17.97 -1.25
N VAL A 352 7.82 -17.64 -2.05
CA VAL A 352 7.27 -16.27 -2.11
C VAL A 352 6.68 -15.89 -0.76
N VAL A 353 5.82 -16.76 -0.20
CA VAL A 353 5.12 -16.50 1.06
C VAL A 353 6.10 -16.33 2.23
N ARG A 354 7.20 -17.09 2.26
CA ARG A 354 8.28 -16.88 3.22
C ARG A 354 8.85 -15.46 3.14
N TYR A 355 9.17 -14.99 1.93
CA TYR A 355 9.68 -13.63 1.74
C TYR A 355 8.66 -12.56 2.13
N LEU A 356 7.36 -12.81 1.92
CA LEU A 356 6.33 -11.89 2.41
C LEU A 356 6.31 -11.82 3.94
N GLY A 357 6.44 -12.95 4.64
CA GLY A 357 6.56 -12.98 6.11
C GLY A 357 7.70 -12.11 6.61
N VAL A 358 8.87 -12.24 5.98
CA VAL A 358 10.06 -11.44 6.31
C VAL A 358 9.86 -9.96 6.02
N ALA A 359 9.31 -9.60 4.85
CA ALA A 359 9.04 -8.21 4.50
C ALA A 359 8.12 -7.53 5.53
N VAL A 360 7.08 -8.25 5.98
CA VAL A 360 6.11 -7.73 6.95
C VAL A 360 6.70 -7.62 8.35
N ALA A 361 7.50 -8.59 8.79
CA ALA A 361 8.21 -8.51 10.07
C ALA A 361 9.12 -7.29 10.11
N ARG A 362 9.90 -7.09 9.05
CA ARG A 362 10.76 -5.90 8.91
C ARG A 362 9.96 -4.62 8.92
N MET A 363 8.90 -4.54 8.11
CA MET A 363 8.03 -3.36 8.05
C MET A 363 7.48 -2.97 9.43
N HIS A 364 7.00 -3.94 10.22
CA HIS A 364 6.54 -3.67 11.60
C HIS A 364 7.66 -3.25 12.55
N SER A 365 8.93 -3.52 12.23
CA SER A 365 10.10 -3.24 13.08
C SER A 365 10.89 -1.99 12.64
N VAL A 366 10.55 -1.33 11.52
CA VAL A 366 11.30 -0.16 10.99
C VAL A 366 11.27 1.05 11.94
N ALA A 367 10.18 1.23 12.68
CA ALA A 367 9.93 2.47 13.42
C ALA A 367 10.99 2.81 14.48
N ASP A 368 11.81 1.84 14.91
CA ASP A 368 12.85 2.01 15.93
C ASP A 368 14.14 2.70 15.41
N ASP A 369 14.47 2.56 14.12
CA ASP A 369 15.86 2.77 13.66
C ASP A 369 16.16 4.19 13.13
N GLU A 370 15.20 4.87 12.49
CA GLU A 370 15.52 6.10 11.72
C GLU A 370 14.49 7.25 11.83
N SER A 371 13.47 7.14 12.68
CA SER A 371 12.33 8.05 12.59
C SER A 371 11.99 8.80 13.89
N SER A 372 11.84 10.12 13.78
CA SER A 372 11.44 11.04 14.86
C SER A 372 9.94 10.93 15.18
N HIS A 373 9.39 9.71 15.25
CA HIS A 373 7.94 9.52 15.36
C HIS A 373 7.50 9.36 16.82
N ASP A 374 7.00 10.45 17.39
CA ASP A 374 6.46 10.49 18.76
C ASP A 374 5.28 9.52 19.01
N LEU A 375 4.67 8.97 17.94
CA LEU A 375 3.42 8.23 18.03
C LEU A 375 3.59 6.75 18.43
N VAL A 376 4.70 6.12 18.02
CA VAL A 376 5.08 4.74 18.39
C VAL A 376 6.52 4.82 18.87
N ASN A 377 6.69 4.88 20.18
CA ASN A 377 7.96 5.24 20.84
C ASN A 377 8.57 4.07 21.64
N PHE A 378 8.36 2.85 21.16
CA PHE A 378 8.85 1.61 21.74
C PHE A 378 9.36 0.68 20.63
N SER A 379 10.29 -0.21 20.96
CA SER A 379 10.72 -1.27 20.05
C SER A 379 9.52 -2.18 19.75
N THR A 380 9.10 -2.15 18.48
CA THR A 380 7.86 -2.82 18.07
C THR A 380 8.07 -4.33 17.98
N GLU A 381 9.25 -4.74 17.51
CA GLU A 381 9.70 -6.13 17.48
C GLU A 381 9.75 -6.74 18.89
N ASP A 382 10.31 -6.04 19.87
CA ASP A 382 10.32 -6.51 21.26
C ASP A 382 8.90 -6.62 21.83
N ALA A 383 8.05 -5.62 21.60
CA ALA A 383 6.68 -5.62 22.09
C ALA A 383 5.84 -6.76 21.48
N ILE A 384 5.96 -6.96 20.16
CA ILE A 384 5.26 -8.04 19.45
C ILE A 384 5.81 -9.40 19.88
N ALA A 385 7.14 -9.57 19.98
CA ALA A 385 7.74 -10.81 20.45
C ALA A 385 7.28 -11.14 21.89
N ALA A 386 7.22 -10.14 22.77
CA ALA A 386 6.78 -10.29 24.16
C ALA A 386 5.31 -10.72 24.29
N VAL A 387 4.40 -10.14 23.49
CA VAL A 387 2.97 -10.51 23.57
C VAL A 387 2.69 -11.89 22.99
N ILE A 388 3.50 -12.34 22.02
CA ILE A 388 3.44 -13.70 21.47
C ILE A 388 4.05 -14.70 22.45
N GLY A 389 5.18 -14.36 23.07
CA GLY A 389 5.93 -15.22 23.98
C GLY A 389 6.24 -16.58 23.35
N ASP A 390 6.16 -17.65 24.14
CA ASP A 390 6.47 -19.00 23.65
C ASP A 390 5.33 -19.63 22.79
N ASP A 391 4.18 -18.96 22.62
CA ASP A 391 2.99 -19.53 21.93
C ASP A 391 3.00 -19.32 20.41
N HIS A 392 4.15 -19.59 19.77
CA HIS A 392 4.32 -19.49 18.32
C HIS A 392 3.31 -20.36 17.55
N ALA A 393 3.02 -21.56 18.09
CA ALA A 393 2.09 -22.50 17.47
C ALA A 393 0.63 -22.03 17.56
N GLY A 394 0.23 -21.41 18.67
CA GLY A 394 -1.10 -20.80 18.83
C GLY A 394 -1.26 -19.57 17.94
N PHE A 395 -0.22 -18.75 17.84
CA PHE A 395 -0.20 -17.58 16.97
C PHE A 395 -0.40 -17.97 15.50
N ALA A 396 0.40 -18.92 15.00
CA ALA A 396 0.27 -19.42 13.63
C ALA A 396 -1.11 -20.06 13.37
N ARG A 397 -1.67 -20.79 14.35
CA ARG A 397 -3.02 -21.37 14.24
C ARG A 397 -4.09 -20.28 14.13
N THR A 398 -3.97 -19.18 14.87
CA THR A 398 -4.91 -18.05 14.82
C THR A 398 -4.96 -17.44 13.42
N LEU A 399 -3.80 -17.26 12.77
CA LEU A 399 -3.75 -16.75 11.38
C LEU A 399 -4.33 -17.74 10.37
N VAL A 400 -4.07 -19.05 10.53
CA VAL A 400 -4.65 -20.10 9.68
C VAL A 400 -6.16 -20.14 9.79
N ASP A 401 -6.69 -20.18 11.01
CA ASP A 401 -8.13 -20.24 11.27
C ASP A 401 -8.82 -18.99 10.72
N PHE A 402 -8.21 -17.82 10.92
CA PHE A 402 -8.68 -16.57 10.34
C PHE A 402 -8.67 -16.59 8.81
N ALA A 403 -7.60 -17.06 8.18
CA ALA A 403 -7.47 -17.11 6.72
C ALA A 403 -8.61 -17.92 6.07
N HIS A 404 -8.93 -19.09 6.64
CA HIS A 404 -10.04 -19.91 6.16
C HIS A 404 -11.40 -19.26 6.40
N ALA A 405 -11.64 -18.78 7.63
CA ALA A 405 -12.93 -18.19 7.99
C ALA A 405 -13.21 -16.90 7.20
N TYR A 406 -12.23 -15.99 7.13
CA TYR A 406 -12.37 -14.72 6.44
C TYR A 406 -12.26 -14.88 4.92
N GLY A 407 -11.43 -15.81 4.42
CA GLY A 407 -11.40 -16.16 3.00
C GLY A 407 -12.73 -16.71 2.50
N ALA A 408 -13.44 -17.50 3.32
CA ALA A 408 -14.82 -17.91 3.03
C ALA A 408 -15.81 -16.73 3.10
N ARG A 409 -15.68 -15.85 4.11
CA ARG A 409 -16.48 -14.62 4.23
C ARG A 409 -16.37 -13.74 2.99
N ALA A 410 -15.16 -13.40 2.57
CA ALA A 410 -14.90 -12.52 1.44
C ALA A 410 -15.43 -13.08 0.12
N ARG A 411 -15.36 -14.40 -0.11
CA ARG A 411 -15.98 -15.05 -1.28
C ARG A 411 -17.50 -14.96 -1.27
N ALA A 412 -18.13 -15.18 -0.11
CA ALA A 412 -19.57 -15.05 0.03
C ALA A 412 -20.02 -13.59 -0.17
N ASP A 413 -19.29 -12.64 0.39
CA ASP A 413 -19.58 -11.21 0.25
C ASP A 413 -19.36 -10.71 -1.18
N HIS A 414 -18.35 -11.20 -1.88
CA HIS A 414 -18.16 -10.92 -3.31
C HIS A 414 -19.37 -11.37 -4.13
N GLN A 415 -19.92 -12.56 -3.88
CA GLN A 415 -21.13 -13.02 -4.56
C GLN A 415 -22.32 -12.09 -4.28
N LEU A 416 -22.53 -11.71 -3.02
CA LEU A 416 -23.58 -10.75 -2.64
C LEU A 416 -23.38 -9.38 -3.29
N PHE A 417 -22.14 -8.89 -3.34
CA PHE A 417 -21.78 -7.65 -4.00
C PHE A 417 -22.08 -7.70 -5.51
N VAL A 418 -21.70 -8.78 -6.19
CA VAL A 418 -22.01 -8.99 -7.61
C VAL A 418 -23.52 -9.01 -7.83
N ASP A 419 -24.28 -9.68 -6.95
CA ASP A 419 -25.74 -9.70 -7.02
C ASP A 419 -26.36 -8.32 -6.78
N LEU A 420 -25.85 -7.53 -5.85
CA LEU A 420 -26.30 -6.15 -5.65
C LEU A 420 -25.96 -5.27 -6.87
N PHE A 421 -24.76 -5.44 -7.44
CA PHE A 421 -24.27 -4.60 -8.54
C PHE A 421 -25.02 -4.88 -9.85
N ARG A 422 -25.18 -6.15 -10.22
CA ARG A 422 -25.85 -6.54 -11.47
C ARG A 422 -27.35 -6.21 -11.51
N ASN A 423 -27.96 -5.99 -10.34
CA ASN A 423 -29.37 -5.67 -10.20
C ASN A 423 -29.61 -4.19 -9.84
N GLU A 424 -28.60 -3.32 -9.97
CA GLU A 424 -28.70 -1.87 -9.69
C GLU A 424 -29.15 -1.54 -8.25
N ARG A 425 -28.84 -2.41 -7.29
CA ARG A 425 -29.21 -2.27 -5.87
C ARG A 425 -28.11 -1.66 -5.00
N LEU A 426 -26.93 -1.38 -5.56
CA LEU A 426 -25.82 -0.72 -4.86
C LEU A 426 -26.00 0.80 -4.79
N VAL A 427 -26.16 1.45 -5.95
CA VAL A 427 -26.55 2.86 -6.04
C VAL A 427 -27.41 2.99 -7.30
N PRO A 428 -28.65 3.51 -7.22
CA PRO A 428 -29.50 3.66 -8.40
C PRO A 428 -28.81 4.50 -9.48
N GLY A 429 -28.69 3.97 -10.71
CA GLY A 429 -28.05 4.65 -11.85
C GLY A 429 -26.53 4.46 -11.98
N LEU A 430 -25.94 3.61 -11.15
CA LEU A 430 -24.52 3.22 -11.17
C LEU A 430 -24.33 1.86 -11.84
#